data_AF-A0A1D2M4L7-F1
#
_entry.id   AF-A0A1D2M4L7-F1
#
_cell.length_a   1.000
_cell.length_b   1.000
_cell.length_c   1.000
_cell.angle_alpha   90.00
_cell.angle_beta   90.00
_cell.angle_gamma   90.00
#
_symmetry.space_group_name_H-M   'P 1'
#
loop_
_entity.id
_entity.type
_entity.pdbx_description
1 polymer ?
#
loop_
_entity_poly.entity_id
_entity_poly.type
_entity_poly.pdbx_seq_one_letter_code
_entity_poly.pdbx_strand_id
1 'polypeptide(L)'
;DHAAELGNAVPEIPLLFLKPASSYITEGTPIKIPKGCTSLHHEIELGVGTDIPEGSAMNHVAGYVLALDMTARDFQNIAKKKGNPWDLAKGFDTSCPVGKFIPKDAVSDPHNLELWCKYPYLISYISQYFTLEPNDIILTGTPPESVASTPVISSKVDLATWLKLSSRSRAKLVDHKYSRN
;
A
#
# COMPACT_ATOMS: atom_id res chain seq x y z
N ASP A 1 -5.52 -7.99 -11.96
CA ASP A 1 -6.78 -8.59 -11.46
C ASP A 1 -6.67 -9.31 -10.10
N HIS A 2 -6.39 -8.58 -9.00
CA HIS A 2 -6.49 -9.12 -7.64
C HIS A 2 -7.96 -9.40 -7.25
N ALA A 3 -8.89 -8.62 -7.80
CA ALA A 3 -10.33 -8.87 -7.68
C ALA A 3 -10.71 -10.28 -8.18
N ALA A 4 -10.15 -10.71 -9.32
CA ALA A 4 -10.45 -12.02 -9.92
C ALA A 4 -9.90 -13.20 -9.09
N GLU A 5 -8.74 -13.06 -8.45
CA GLU A 5 -8.16 -14.08 -7.55
C GLU A 5 -8.99 -14.25 -6.26
N LEU A 6 -9.66 -13.19 -5.81
CA LEU A 6 -10.62 -13.25 -4.70
C LEU A 6 -12.04 -13.66 -5.12
N GLY A 7 -12.24 -14.02 -6.40
CA GLY A 7 -13.54 -14.39 -6.96
C GLY A 7 -14.53 -13.22 -7.08
N ASN A 8 -14.04 -11.98 -7.03
CA ASN A 8 -14.84 -10.77 -7.12
C ASN A 8 -14.76 -10.17 -8.53
N ALA A 9 -15.86 -9.59 -9.02
CA ALA A 9 -15.80 -8.70 -10.17
C ALA A 9 -14.87 -7.52 -9.88
N VAL A 10 -14.12 -7.04 -10.89
CA VAL A 10 -13.42 -5.75 -10.77
C VAL A 10 -14.49 -4.70 -10.50
N PRO A 11 -14.47 -4.03 -9.34
CA PRO A 11 -15.55 -3.14 -8.99
C PRO A 11 -15.50 -1.90 -9.91
N GLU A 12 -16.66 -1.47 -10.39
CA GLU A 12 -16.79 -0.24 -11.22
C GLU A 12 -16.35 1.02 -10.46
N ILE A 13 -16.35 0.94 -9.13
CA ILE A 13 -16.02 2.01 -8.20
C ILE A 13 -14.91 1.51 -7.25
N PRO A 14 -13.89 2.34 -6.93
CA PRO A 14 -12.86 1.96 -5.96
C PRO A 14 -13.46 1.60 -4.60
N LEU A 15 -13.06 0.43 -4.07
CA LEU A 15 -13.37 0.07 -2.69
C LEU A 15 -12.41 0.81 -1.75
N LEU A 16 -12.94 1.63 -0.86
CA LEU A 16 -12.16 2.42 0.10
C LEU A 16 -12.30 1.85 1.52
N PHE A 17 -11.18 1.82 2.24
CA PHE A 17 -11.13 1.60 3.68
C PHE A 17 -9.99 2.42 4.28
N LEU A 18 -10.02 2.65 5.58
CA LEU A 18 -9.05 3.47 6.28
C LEU A 18 -8.14 2.61 7.16
N LYS A 19 -6.90 3.07 7.32
CA LYS A 19 -5.99 2.62 8.37
C LYS A 19 -5.78 3.76 9.35
N PRO A 20 -5.84 3.54 10.67
CA PRO A 20 -5.59 4.59 11.64
C PRO A 20 -4.11 4.99 11.61
N ALA A 21 -3.79 6.25 11.92
CA ALA A 21 -2.40 6.74 11.98
C ALA A 21 -1.51 5.91 12.94
N SER A 22 -2.09 5.33 13.99
CA SER A 22 -1.38 4.43 14.93
C SER A 22 -0.93 3.10 14.32
N SER A 23 -1.43 2.74 13.13
CA SER A 23 -0.98 1.55 12.40
C SER A 23 0.31 1.78 11.60
N TYR A 24 0.68 3.05 11.41
CA TYR A 24 1.87 3.46 10.66
C TYR A 24 3.14 3.05 11.40
N ILE A 25 4.01 2.32 10.72
CA ILE A 25 5.36 2.02 11.22
C ILE A 25 6.39 2.15 10.11
N THR A 26 7.63 2.48 10.47
CA THR A 26 8.76 2.55 9.57
C THR A 26 9.73 1.39 9.76
N GLU A 27 10.70 1.28 8.85
CA GLU A 27 11.81 0.33 8.91
C GLU A 27 12.45 0.25 10.31
N GLY A 28 12.75 -0.97 10.76
CA GLY A 28 13.24 -1.26 12.12
C GLY A 28 12.15 -1.47 13.17
N THR A 29 10.89 -1.12 12.88
CA THR A 29 9.75 -1.43 13.76
C THR A 29 9.13 -2.78 13.37
N PRO A 30 8.87 -3.70 14.32
CA PRO A 30 8.31 -5.00 13.99
C PRO A 30 6.80 -4.95 13.71
N ILE A 31 6.35 -5.74 12.74
CA ILE A 31 4.93 -6.02 12.50
C ILE A 31 4.42 -6.97 13.59
N LYS A 32 3.31 -6.61 14.23
CA LYS A 32 2.63 -7.37 15.27
C LYS A 32 1.43 -8.10 14.69
N ILE A 33 1.39 -9.41 14.87
CA ILE A 33 0.22 -10.22 14.53
C ILE A 33 -0.89 -9.89 15.54
N PRO A 34 -2.10 -9.47 15.10
CA PRO A 34 -3.19 -9.15 16.01
C PRO A 34 -3.66 -10.40 16.74
N LYS A 35 -4.10 -10.24 18.00
CA LYS A 35 -4.51 -11.37 18.86
C LYS A 35 -5.63 -12.17 18.20
N GLY A 36 -5.42 -13.47 18.05
CA GLY A 36 -6.40 -14.38 17.45
C GLY A 36 -6.33 -14.51 15.93
N CYS A 37 -5.46 -13.73 15.26
CA CYS A 37 -5.20 -13.91 13.84
C CYS A 37 -4.35 -15.14 13.59
N THR A 38 -4.79 -15.94 12.62
CA THR A 38 -4.18 -17.19 12.17
C THR A 38 -3.73 -17.12 10.72
N SER A 39 -4.14 -16.09 9.98
CA SER A 39 -3.78 -15.89 8.58
C SER A 39 -3.47 -14.43 8.30
N LEU A 40 -2.18 -14.08 8.36
CA LEU A 40 -1.69 -12.73 8.06
C LEU A 40 -1.12 -12.68 6.65
N HIS A 41 -1.66 -11.78 5.83
CA HIS A 41 -1.22 -11.53 4.47
C HIS A 41 -0.56 -10.15 4.40
N HIS A 42 0.35 -10.00 3.44
CA HIS A 42 0.84 -8.69 3.03
C HIS A 42 0.46 -8.44 1.57
N GLU A 43 0.35 -7.16 1.25
CA GLU A 43 -0.11 -6.62 -0.02
C GLU A 43 0.85 -5.45 -0.29
N ILE A 44 1.67 -5.56 -1.34
CA ILE A 44 2.67 -4.53 -1.66
C ILE A 44 1.98 -3.42 -2.46
N GLU A 45 2.01 -2.20 -1.92
CA GLU A 45 1.31 -1.06 -2.52
C GLU A 45 2.23 0.14 -2.71
N LEU A 46 2.01 0.84 -3.82
CA LEU A 46 2.49 2.20 -3.97
C LEU A 46 1.60 3.10 -3.11
N GLY A 47 2.22 3.88 -2.22
CA GLY A 47 1.58 4.94 -1.49
C GLY A 47 1.87 6.29 -2.14
N VAL A 48 0.85 7.13 -2.26
CA VAL A 48 0.98 8.52 -2.75
C VAL A 48 0.78 9.45 -1.55
N GLY A 49 1.81 10.24 -1.24
CA GLY A 49 1.74 11.28 -0.22
C GLY A 49 1.21 12.58 -0.80
N THR A 50 0.32 13.26 -0.08
CA THR A 50 -0.30 14.52 -0.50
C THR A 50 0.44 15.75 0.05
N ASP A 51 0.51 16.81 -0.76
CA ASP A 51 1.02 18.15 -0.42
C ASP A 51 0.02 19.16 -0.99
N ILE A 52 -0.83 19.80 -0.17
CA ILE A 52 -1.97 20.60 -0.69
C ILE A 52 -1.99 22.02 -0.08
N PRO A 53 -2.05 23.06 -0.95
CA PRO A 53 -3.28 23.85 -1.17
C PRO A 53 -3.83 23.74 -2.62
N GLU A 54 -5.15 23.97 -2.81
CA GLU A 54 -6.03 23.82 -4.01
C GLU A 54 -5.40 23.89 -5.43
N GLY A 55 -5.70 22.90 -6.28
CA GLY A 55 -5.18 22.80 -7.66
C GLY A 55 -5.52 21.48 -8.38
N SER A 56 -4.84 21.16 -9.48
CA SER A 56 -5.04 19.90 -10.21
C SER A 56 -4.48 18.69 -9.43
N ALA A 57 -5.06 17.50 -9.57
CA ALA A 57 -4.69 16.28 -8.83
C ALA A 57 -3.18 15.94 -8.83
N MET A 58 -2.44 16.26 -9.89
CA MET A 58 -1.00 16.02 -9.97
C MET A 58 -0.15 17.07 -9.23
N ASN A 59 -0.67 18.29 -9.07
CA ASN A 59 -0.03 19.31 -8.25
C ASN A 59 -0.13 19.01 -6.75
N HIS A 60 -0.96 18.03 -6.36
CA HIS A 60 -1.20 17.61 -4.98
C HIS A 60 -0.33 16.46 -4.50
N VAL A 61 0.53 15.92 -5.36
CA VAL A 61 1.42 14.82 -4.99
C VAL A 61 2.71 15.39 -4.43
N ALA A 62 2.99 15.12 -3.15
CA ALA A 62 4.28 15.40 -2.51
C ALA A 62 5.38 14.46 -3.04
N GLY A 63 4.99 13.20 -3.21
CA GLY A 63 5.89 12.10 -3.55
C GLY A 63 5.26 10.75 -3.26
N TYR A 64 6.11 9.74 -3.17
CA TYR A 64 5.72 8.33 -3.16
C TYR A 64 6.37 7.58 -2.00
N VAL A 65 5.73 6.50 -1.58
CA VAL A 65 6.28 5.52 -0.63
C VAL A 65 5.97 4.13 -1.13
N LEU A 66 6.81 3.16 -0.77
CA LEU A 66 6.42 1.76 -0.83
C LEU A 66 5.82 1.38 0.52
N ALA A 67 4.64 0.79 0.52
CA ALA A 67 3.93 0.41 1.73
C ALA A 67 3.44 -1.04 1.67
N LEU A 68 3.10 -1.58 2.84
CA LEU A 68 2.44 -2.85 2.97
C LEU A 68 1.03 -2.66 3.52
N ASP A 69 0.03 -3.14 2.80
CA ASP A 69 -1.31 -3.31 3.33
C ASP A 69 -1.42 -4.65 4.08
N MET A 70 -0.95 -4.67 5.33
CA MET A 70 -1.05 -5.87 6.14
C MET A 70 -2.52 -6.19 6.44
N THR A 71 -2.90 -7.44 6.19
CA THR A 71 -4.29 -7.89 6.25
C THR A 71 -4.43 -9.17 7.08
N ALA A 72 -5.18 -9.12 8.18
CA ALA A 72 -5.63 -10.32 8.87
C ALA A 72 -6.78 -10.96 8.06
N ARG A 73 -6.42 -11.91 7.19
CA ARG A 73 -7.31 -12.44 6.14
C ARG A 73 -8.48 -13.22 6.71
N ASP A 74 -8.24 -13.97 7.79
CA ASP A 74 -9.29 -14.67 8.53
C ASP A 74 -10.34 -13.70 9.09
N PHE A 75 -9.91 -12.58 9.67
CA PHE A 75 -10.79 -11.53 10.17
C PHE A 75 -11.57 -10.86 9.02
N GLN A 76 -10.90 -10.59 7.90
CA GLN A 76 -11.55 -10.00 6.73
C GLN A 76 -12.64 -10.92 6.17
N ASN A 77 -12.38 -12.22 6.09
CA ASN A 77 -13.35 -13.21 5.59
C ASN A 77 -14.58 -13.29 6.50
N ILE A 78 -14.38 -13.25 7.82
CA ILE A 78 -15.48 -13.18 8.79
C ILE A 78 -16.27 -11.89 8.61
N ALA A 79 -15.59 -10.75 8.45
CA ALA A 79 -16.23 -9.45 8.26
C ALA A 79 -17.06 -9.41 6.97
N LYS A 80 -16.50 -9.85 5.83
CA LYS A 80 -17.20 -9.98 4.54
C LYS A 80 -18.46 -10.86 4.67
N LYS A 81 -18.37 -12.03 5.30
CA LYS A 81 -19.50 -12.96 5.46
C LYS A 81 -20.63 -12.37 6.31
N LYS A 82 -20.29 -11.52 7.29
CA LYS A 82 -21.26 -10.90 8.20
C LYS A 82 -21.73 -9.51 7.78
N GLY A 83 -21.14 -8.93 6.72
CA GLY A 83 -21.39 -7.54 6.34
C GLY A 83 -20.82 -6.53 7.34
N ASN A 84 -19.80 -6.91 8.10
CA ASN A 84 -19.18 -6.04 9.11
C ASN A 84 -18.07 -5.16 8.49
N PRO A 85 -17.73 -4.03 9.14
CA PRO A 85 -16.57 -3.23 8.82
C PRO A 85 -15.24 -4.01 8.87
N TRP A 86 -14.23 -3.54 8.13
CA TRP A 86 -12.94 -4.21 7.96
C TRP A 86 -11.87 -3.76 8.96
N ASP A 87 -12.21 -2.94 9.95
CA ASP A 87 -11.28 -2.29 10.89
C ASP A 87 -10.35 -3.29 11.58
N LEU A 88 -10.87 -4.41 12.08
CA LEU A 88 -10.03 -5.45 12.71
C LEU A 88 -9.10 -6.15 11.72
N ALA A 89 -9.49 -6.21 10.45
CA ALA A 89 -8.75 -6.91 9.40
C ALA A 89 -7.67 -6.05 8.74
N LYS A 90 -7.94 -4.75 8.59
CA LYS A 90 -7.10 -3.79 7.84
C LYS A 90 -6.48 -2.70 8.71
N GLY A 91 -7.01 -2.41 9.89
CA GLY A 91 -6.63 -1.27 10.74
C GLY A 91 -6.01 -1.62 12.09
N PHE A 92 -5.51 -2.84 12.28
CA PHE A 92 -4.82 -3.23 13.52
C PHE A 92 -3.46 -2.53 13.68
N ASP A 93 -2.91 -2.55 14.90
CA ASP A 93 -1.58 -1.98 15.19
C ASP A 93 -0.54 -2.50 14.20
N THR A 94 0.36 -1.62 13.74
CA THR A 94 1.45 -1.96 12.80
C THR A 94 1.00 -2.51 11.43
N SER A 95 -0.28 -2.35 11.07
CA SER A 95 -0.82 -2.84 9.80
C SER A 95 -0.50 -1.97 8.57
N CYS A 96 0.19 -0.84 8.76
CA CYS A 96 0.68 0.04 7.70
C CYS A 96 2.20 0.26 7.77
N PRO A 97 3.03 -0.76 7.48
CA PRO A 97 4.46 -0.53 7.26
C PRO A 97 4.71 0.35 6.04
N VAL A 98 5.51 1.39 6.21
CA VAL A 98 5.83 2.37 5.15
C VAL A 98 7.35 2.53 5.05
N GLY A 99 7.85 2.44 3.82
CA GLY A 99 9.25 2.61 3.47
C GLY A 99 9.67 4.08 3.37
N LYS A 100 10.88 4.31 2.86
CA LYS A 100 11.42 5.66 2.68
C LYS A 100 10.57 6.48 1.71
N PHE A 101 10.34 7.75 2.06
CA PHE A 101 9.71 8.72 1.17
C PHE A 101 10.60 9.05 -0.04
N ILE A 102 9.98 9.08 -1.21
CA ILE A 102 10.57 9.39 -2.51
C ILE A 102 9.91 10.68 -3.00
N PRO A 103 10.63 11.83 -3.03
CA PRO A 103 10.09 13.08 -3.55
C PRO A 103 9.60 12.92 -4.99
N LYS A 104 8.52 13.60 -5.37
CA LYS A 104 7.94 13.49 -6.72
C LYS A 104 8.97 13.73 -7.83
N ASP A 105 9.87 14.70 -7.63
CA ASP A 105 10.88 15.10 -8.61
C ASP A 105 11.99 14.06 -8.80
N ALA A 106 12.07 13.06 -7.91
CA ALA A 106 12.98 11.92 -8.06
C ALA A 106 12.40 10.82 -8.97
N VAL A 107 11.13 10.91 -9.37
CA VAL A 107 10.45 9.96 -10.26
C VAL A 107 10.17 10.66 -11.59
N SER A 108 10.87 10.24 -12.64
CA SER A 108 10.78 10.87 -13.97
C SER A 108 9.45 10.61 -14.69
N ASP A 109 8.86 9.42 -14.50
CA ASP A 109 7.52 9.09 -14.99
C ASP A 109 6.78 8.19 -13.98
N PRO A 110 5.88 8.76 -13.15
CA PRO A 110 5.15 8.00 -12.15
C PRO A 110 4.05 7.10 -12.73
N HIS A 111 3.68 7.28 -14.00
CA HIS A 111 2.74 6.40 -14.70
C HIS A 111 3.43 5.20 -15.35
N ASN A 112 4.76 5.23 -15.43
CA ASN A 112 5.61 4.14 -15.92
C ASN A 112 6.39 3.46 -14.77
N LEU A 113 5.79 3.41 -13.58
CA LEU A 113 6.22 2.52 -12.52
C LEU A 113 5.58 1.15 -12.75
N GLU A 114 6.33 0.07 -12.55
CA GLU A 114 5.87 -1.35 -12.67
C GLU A 114 4.86 -1.74 -11.56
N LEU A 115 4.22 -0.74 -10.94
CA LEU A 115 3.13 -0.84 -9.99
C LEU A 115 1.95 -0.07 -10.60
N TRP A 116 1.10 -0.77 -11.36
CA TRP A 116 -0.09 -0.22 -12.00
C TRP A 116 -0.96 0.54 -10.99
N CYS A 117 -1.07 1.87 -11.09
CA CYS A 117 -2.29 2.51 -10.58
C CYS A 117 -2.65 3.84 -11.24
N LYS A 118 -3.96 4.02 -11.49
CA LYS A 118 -4.61 5.28 -11.89
C LYS A 118 -4.75 6.22 -10.69
N TYR A 119 -3.66 6.50 -9.99
CA TYR A 119 -3.70 7.31 -8.77
C TYR A 119 -4.26 8.74 -8.95
N PRO A 120 -4.17 9.43 -10.12
CA PRO A 120 -4.86 10.72 -10.29
C PRO A 120 -6.38 10.59 -10.19
N TYR A 121 -6.93 9.49 -10.72
CA TYR A 121 -8.36 9.17 -10.58
C TYR A 121 -8.70 8.85 -9.13
N LEU A 122 -7.87 8.08 -8.42
CA LEU A 122 -8.09 7.78 -7.00
C LEU A 122 -8.08 9.05 -6.13
N ILE A 123 -7.10 9.94 -6.31
CA ILE A 123 -7.04 11.23 -5.59
C ILE A 123 -8.33 12.02 -5.83
N SER A 124 -8.72 12.19 -7.11
CA SER A 124 -9.93 12.92 -7.48
C SER A 124 -11.22 12.24 -6.98
N TYR A 125 -11.24 10.92 -6.88
CA TYR A 125 -12.40 10.17 -6.38
C TYR A 125 -12.50 10.29 -4.86
N ILE A 126 -11.41 10.05 -4.13
CA ILE A 126 -11.35 10.13 -2.67
C ILE A 126 -11.66 11.54 -2.19
N SER A 127 -11.14 12.57 -2.87
CA SER A 127 -11.33 13.98 -2.49
C SER A 127 -12.78 14.48 -2.56
N GLN A 128 -13.68 13.71 -3.21
CA GLN A 128 -15.13 14.01 -3.20
C GLN A 128 -15.82 13.61 -1.89
N TYR A 129 -15.20 12.71 -1.11
CA TYR A 129 -15.78 12.14 0.11
C TYR A 129 -14.95 12.44 1.36
N PHE A 130 -13.62 12.54 1.21
CA PHE A 130 -12.68 12.80 2.29
C PHE A 130 -11.81 13.99 1.90
N THR A 131 -11.81 15.04 2.73
CA THR A 131 -10.80 16.09 2.62
C THR A 131 -9.43 15.45 2.80
N LEU A 132 -8.56 15.61 1.81
CA LEU A 132 -7.17 15.17 1.90
C LEU A 132 -6.35 16.30 2.51
N GLU A 133 -5.72 16.02 3.64
CA GLU A 133 -4.82 16.95 4.31
C GLU A 133 -3.38 16.74 3.80
N PRO A 134 -2.49 17.73 3.94
CA PRO A 134 -1.07 17.52 3.72
C PRO A 134 -0.54 16.37 4.58
N ASN A 135 0.24 15.47 3.96
CA ASN A 135 0.80 14.23 4.51
C ASN A 135 -0.17 13.05 4.65
N ASP A 136 -1.39 13.15 4.14
CA ASP A 136 -2.20 11.96 3.94
C ASP A 136 -1.53 11.02 2.94
N ILE A 137 -1.66 9.71 3.17
CA ILE A 137 -1.09 8.66 2.31
C ILE A 137 -2.24 7.84 1.74
N ILE A 138 -2.30 7.78 0.41
CA ILE A 138 -3.24 6.92 -0.32
C ILE A 138 -2.49 5.69 -0.80
N LEU A 139 -2.84 4.52 -0.28
CA LEU A 139 -2.37 3.25 -0.83
C LEU A 139 -3.21 2.87 -2.04
N THR A 140 -2.54 2.57 -3.15
CA THR A 140 -3.20 2.54 -4.47
C THR A 140 -3.72 1.17 -4.88
N GLY A 141 -3.68 0.17 -4.01
CA GLY A 141 -4.06 -1.21 -4.33
C GLY A 141 -2.89 -2.06 -4.85
N THR A 142 -3.03 -3.36 -4.64
CA THR A 142 -2.01 -4.38 -4.90
C THR A 142 -2.25 -5.11 -6.23
N PRO A 143 -1.24 -5.27 -7.11
CA PRO A 143 -1.34 -6.16 -8.26
C PRO A 143 -1.38 -7.64 -7.82
N PRO A 144 -2.08 -8.54 -8.56
CA PRO A 144 -2.37 -9.92 -8.13
C PRO A 144 -1.13 -10.70 -7.67
N GLU A 145 -0.04 -10.54 -8.41
CA GLU A 145 1.22 -11.26 -8.23
C GLU A 145 2.02 -10.88 -6.97
N SER A 146 1.58 -9.86 -6.22
CA SER A 146 2.27 -9.36 -5.02
C SER A 146 1.57 -9.66 -3.71
N VAL A 147 0.53 -10.52 -3.75
CA VAL A 147 -0.11 -11.05 -2.55
C VAL A 147 0.57 -12.34 -2.14
N ALA A 148 1.30 -12.32 -1.02
CA ALA A 148 1.80 -13.54 -0.42
C ALA A 148 1.30 -13.73 1.01
N SER A 149 0.99 -14.97 1.35
CA SER A 149 0.81 -15.38 2.73
C SER A 149 2.16 -15.31 3.42
N THR A 150 2.28 -14.50 4.47
CA THR A 150 3.47 -14.60 5.32
C THR A 150 3.31 -15.89 6.11
N PRO A 151 4.20 -16.90 5.97
CA PRO A 151 4.15 -18.05 6.86
C PRO A 151 4.26 -17.52 8.29
N VAL A 152 3.60 -18.16 9.25
CA VAL A 152 3.67 -17.78 10.68
C VAL A 152 5.12 -18.01 11.16
N ILE A 153 6.01 -17.08 10.82
CA ILE A 153 7.42 -17.07 11.17
C ILE A 153 7.55 -16.11 12.34
N SER A 154 8.12 -16.63 13.41
CA SER A 154 8.30 -15.98 14.71
C SER A 154 8.64 -14.49 14.61
N SER A 155 7.78 -13.64 15.18
CA SER A 155 7.95 -12.32 15.83
C SER A 155 9.03 -11.29 15.42
N LYS A 156 9.91 -11.55 14.46
CA LYS A 156 11.00 -10.66 14.04
C LYS A 156 11.31 -10.89 12.57
N VAL A 157 10.51 -10.28 11.72
CA VAL A 157 10.86 -10.07 10.32
C VAL A 157 11.15 -8.59 10.16
N ASP A 158 12.42 -8.26 9.94
CA ASP A 158 12.87 -6.89 9.70
C ASP A 158 12.48 -6.46 8.28
N LEU A 159 11.83 -5.30 8.17
CA LEU A 159 11.33 -4.72 6.92
C LEU A 159 12.45 -4.55 5.87
N ALA A 160 13.68 -4.24 6.31
CA ALA A 160 14.86 -4.08 5.45
C ALA A 160 15.26 -5.39 4.76
N THR A 161 15.24 -6.48 5.52
CA THR A 161 15.52 -7.83 5.04
C THR A 161 14.43 -8.27 4.07
N TRP A 162 13.20 -7.81 4.28
CA TRP A 162 12.05 -8.15 3.45
C TRP A 162 12.01 -7.41 2.11
N LEU A 163 12.26 -6.09 2.10
CA LEU A 163 12.39 -5.30 0.87
C LEU A 163 13.52 -5.83 -0.05
N LYS A 164 14.58 -6.39 0.54
CA LYS A 164 15.67 -7.08 -0.19
C LYS A 164 15.26 -8.44 -0.75
N LEU A 165 14.27 -9.11 -0.17
CA LEU A 165 13.74 -10.38 -0.66
C LEU A 165 12.68 -10.16 -1.76
N SER A 166 11.82 -9.16 -1.63
CA SER A 166 10.81 -8.82 -2.65
C SER A 166 11.40 -8.14 -3.88
N SER A 167 12.49 -7.38 -3.75
CA SER A 167 13.24 -6.85 -4.92
C SER A 167 13.93 -7.93 -5.76
N ARG A 168 14.09 -9.17 -5.24
CA ARG A 168 14.59 -10.31 -6.03
C ARG A 168 13.52 -10.95 -6.91
N SER A 169 12.24 -10.68 -6.67
CA SER A 169 11.13 -10.93 -7.59
C SER A 169 10.84 -9.67 -8.41
N ARG A 170 11.81 -9.32 -9.28
CA ARG A 170 11.71 -8.36 -10.40
C ARG A 170 11.14 -6.98 -10.07
N ALA A 171 11.99 -6.10 -9.55
CA ALA A 171 12.01 -4.71 -9.97
C ALA A 171 13.36 -4.45 -10.65
N LYS A 172 13.40 -4.47 -11.98
CA LYS A 172 14.56 -3.95 -12.71
C LYS A 172 14.43 -2.42 -12.72
N LEU A 173 15.06 -1.76 -11.76
CA LEU A 173 15.45 -0.36 -11.95
C LEU A 173 16.46 -0.33 -13.09
N VAL A 174 16.00 0.07 -14.28
CA VAL A 174 16.87 0.34 -15.42
C VAL A 174 17.57 1.66 -15.11
N ASP A 175 18.78 1.55 -14.57
CA ASP A 175 19.70 2.68 -14.43
C ASP A 175 20.19 3.08 -15.84
N HIS A 176 19.59 4.10 -16.43
CA HIS A 176 20.17 4.77 -17.57
C HIS A 176 21.32 5.65 -17.09
N LYS A 177 22.50 5.03 -17.07
CA LYS A 177 23.80 5.68 -16.93
C LYS A 177 23.83 7.06 -17.59
N TYR A 178 24.19 8.06 -16.81
CA TYR A 178 25.09 9.11 -17.26
C TYR A 178 26.39 8.44 -17.76
N SER A 179 26.50 8.21 -19.06
CA SER A 179 27.80 8.07 -19.71
C SER A 179 28.26 9.46 -20.14
N ARG A 180 29.13 10.08 -19.34
CA ARG A 180 30.06 11.10 -19.83
C ARG A 180 31.44 10.82 -19.25
N ASN A 181 32.37 10.67 -20.20
CA ASN A 181 33.82 10.56 -20.15
C ASN A 181 34.40 9.25 -19.62
#